data_AF-A0A6L7WLF1-F1
#
_entry.id   AF-A0A6L7WLF1-F1
#
_cell.length_a   1.000
_cell.length_b   1.000
_cell.length_c   1.000
_cell.angle_alpha   90.00
_cell.angle_beta   90.00
_cell.angle_gamma   90.00
#
_symmetry.space_group_name_H-M   'P 1'
#
loop_
_entity.id
_entity.type
_entity.pdbx_description
1 polymer ?
#
loop_
_entity_poly.entity_id
_entity_poly.type
_entity_poly.pdbx_seq_one_letter_code
_entity_poly.pdbx_strand_id
1 'polypeptide(L)'
;MYVPIGDELASPLRLLHDAENLMVDSHSLDDPGTVFCYFVRLTDDNGRRVTGVRRAAQFKAVRRENMLQIFRNELRLATEPMFQLNDEFDVIIDSRFVHILNPAGFRALAQVDSTLQTSVRKNVSAISAGVPFADWSGVEAYAQGSPRAAALLASIRTNRFYEGIDQALLVRLCRSTGVEIEEISGKLTVSERSVLGFLEVLDRRRYEIQVVKDSAEQYKAASRKKIA
;
A
#
# COMPACT_ATOMS: atom_id res chain seq x y z
N MET A 1 17.89 -1.72 -4.52
CA MET A 1 16.78 -1.14 -5.32
C MET A 1 16.70 0.34 -4.96
N TYR A 2 16.19 1.23 -5.81
CA TYR A 2 16.03 2.64 -5.45
C TYR A 2 14.79 3.26 -6.09
N VAL A 3 14.30 4.34 -5.48
CA VAL A 3 13.21 5.17 -6.00
C VAL A 3 13.70 6.63 -6.03
N PRO A 4 13.43 7.41 -7.09
CA PRO A 4 13.73 8.84 -7.11
C PRO A 4 13.08 9.56 -5.93
N ILE A 5 13.78 10.48 -5.27
CA ILE A 5 13.25 11.23 -4.12
C ILE A 5 12.04 12.11 -4.47
N GLY A 6 11.87 12.43 -5.77
CA GLY A 6 10.72 13.14 -6.31
C GLY A 6 9.43 12.31 -6.36
N ASP A 7 9.53 10.98 -6.30
CA ASP A 7 8.39 10.07 -6.41
C ASP A 7 7.41 10.23 -5.23
N GLU A 8 6.12 10.07 -5.50
CA GLU A 8 5.07 10.19 -4.49
C GLU A 8 5.24 9.16 -3.36
N LEU A 9 5.70 7.94 -3.69
CA LEU A 9 6.00 6.89 -2.71
C LEU A 9 7.16 7.24 -1.78
N ALA A 10 8.08 8.11 -2.22
CA ALA A 10 9.18 8.57 -1.41
C ALA A 10 8.81 9.76 -0.50
N SER A 11 7.60 10.31 -0.62
CA SER A 11 7.22 11.58 0.03
C SER A 11 7.44 11.60 1.55
N PRO A 12 7.01 10.59 2.34
CA PRO A 12 7.24 10.62 3.79
C PRO A 12 8.72 10.55 4.17
N LEU A 13 9.51 9.79 3.40
CA LEU A 13 10.95 9.66 3.59
C LEU A 13 11.69 10.94 3.17
N ARG A 14 11.26 11.60 2.10
CA ARG A 14 11.77 12.91 1.69
C ARG A 14 11.53 13.95 2.78
N LEU A 15 10.31 14.04 3.31
CA LEU A 15 9.99 14.96 4.41
C LEU A 15 10.88 14.73 5.63
N LEU A 16 11.11 13.45 5.99
CA LEU A 16 12.03 13.09 7.07
C LEU A 16 13.48 13.47 6.75
N HIS A 17 13.94 13.30 5.51
CA HIS A 17 15.28 13.70 5.10
C HIS A 17 15.46 15.22 5.13
N ASP A 18 14.48 15.98 4.63
CA ASP A 18 14.55 17.42 4.44
C ASP A 18 14.33 18.23 5.72
N ALA A 19 13.65 17.69 6.73
CA ALA A 19 13.35 18.40 7.96
C ALA A 19 14.62 18.91 8.66
N GLU A 20 14.80 20.23 8.78
CA GLU A 20 15.99 20.82 9.42
C GLU A 20 15.96 20.68 10.94
N ASN A 21 14.79 20.91 11.54
CA ASN A 21 14.56 20.84 12.99
C ASN A 21 13.41 19.88 13.29
N LEU A 22 13.73 18.61 13.53
CA LEU A 22 12.76 17.69 14.12
C LEU A 22 12.67 18.02 15.62
N MET A 23 11.46 18.24 16.14
CA MET A 23 11.28 18.43 17.57
C MET A 23 11.83 17.22 18.30
N VAL A 24 12.77 17.45 19.21
CA VAL A 24 13.34 16.41 20.07
C VAL A 24 12.42 16.29 21.28
N ASP A 25 11.72 15.16 21.38
CA ASP A 25 11.00 14.80 22.58
C ASP A 25 11.93 13.96 23.47
N SER A 26 12.39 14.53 24.59
CA SER A 26 13.26 13.85 25.54
C SER A 26 12.58 12.67 26.25
N HIS A 27 11.25 12.55 26.16
CA HIS A 27 10.44 11.50 26.75
C HIS A 27 10.02 10.42 25.74
N SER A 28 10.43 10.51 24.46
CA SER A 28 10.03 9.56 23.43
C SER A 28 10.48 8.12 23.68
N LEU A 29 11.40 7.91 24.61
CA LEU A 29 11.90 6.60 25.02
C LEU A 29 11.33 6.12 26.37
N ASP A 30 10.42 6.87 27.01
CA ASP A 30 9.74 6.44 28.24
C ASP A 30 8.80 5.25 27.95
N ASP A 31 8.25 5.18 26.73
CA ASP A 31 7.56 4.02 26.18
C ASP A 31 8.14 3.63 24.80
N PRO A 32 9.24 2.86 24.76
CA PRO A 32 9.88 2.52 23.49
C PRO A 32 9.02 1.64 22.58
N GLY A 33 7.85 1.17 23.05
CA GLY A 33 6.94 0.34 22.27
C GLY A 33 6.15 1.15 21.26
N THR A 34 6.07 2.46 21.49
CA THR A 34 5.45 3.44 20.60
C THR A 34 6.41 3.92 19.50
N VAL A 35 7.70 3.62 19.61
CA VAL A 35 8.70 4.02 18.62
C VAL A 35 8.43 3.27 17.32
N PHE A 36 8.03 4.01 16.29
CA PHE A 36 7.75 3.46 14.96
C PHE A 36 9.04 3.20 14.16
N CYS A 37 9.98 4.13 14.22
CA CYS A 37 11.26 4.06 13.53
C CYS A 37 12.30 4.93 14.23
N TYR A 38 13.56 4.67 13.92
CA TYR A 38 14.68 5.51 14.28
C TYR A 38 15.55 5.76 13.04
N PHE A 39 16.29 6.85 13.07
CA PHE A 39 17.12 7.25 11.95
C PHE A 39 18.42 7.88 12.44
N VAL A 40 19.40 7.89 11.54
CA VAL A 40 20.68 8.58 11.70
C VAL A 40 20.83 9.55 10.55
N ARG A 41 21.36 10.73 10.84
CA ARG A 41 21.77 11.72 9.84
C ARG A 41 23.27 11.88 9.87
N LEU A 42 23.89 11.64 8.72
CA LEU A 42 25.31 11.81 8.51
C LEU A 42 25.48 12.97 7.54
N THR A 43 26.44 13.84 7.84
CA THR A 43 26.79 14.97 6.97
C THR A 43 28.29 14.90 6.71
N ASP A 44 28.70 15.03 5.46
CA ASP A 44 30.12 15.14 5.11
C ASP A 44 30.63 16.58 5.26
N ASP A 45 31.94 16.79 5.09
CA ASP A 45 32.58 18.11 5.17
C ASP A 45 32.10 19.08 4.08
N ASN A 46 31.41 18.58 3.05
CA ASN A 46 30.82 19.39 1.98
C ASN A 46 29.34 19.73 2.27
N GLY A 47 28.82 19.39 3.44
CA GLY A 47 27.42 19.61 3.81
C GLY A 47 26.44 18.65 3.14
N ARG A 48 26.90 17.59 2.47
CA ARG A 48 26.03 16.59 1.86
C ARG A 48 25.49 15.68 2.94
N ARG A 49 24.16 15.57 2.99
CA ARG A 49 23.45 14.78 3.99
C ARG A 49 23.03 13.43 3.44
N VAL A 50 23.13 12.42 4.30
CA VAL A 50 22.53 11.10 4.11
C VAL A 50 21.72 10.75 5.35
N THR A 51 20.51 10.23 5.15
CA THR A 51 19.67 9.74 6.25
C THR A 51 19.48 8.23 6.15
N GLY A 52 19.95 7.48 7.14
CA GLY A 52 19.64 6.06 7.29
C GLY A 52 18.41 5.90 8.17
N VAL A 53 17.42 5.11 7.77
CA VAL A 53 16.18 4.89 8.53
C VAL A 53 15.95 3.40 8.73
N ARG A 54 15.62 3.01 9.95
CA ARG A 54 15.28 1.64 10.33
C ARG A 54 13.95 1.67 11.05
N ARG A 55 13.01 0.84 10.59
CA ARG A 55 11.79 0.58 11.36
C ARG A 55 12.19 -0.03 12.69
N ALA A 56 11.62 0.47 13.77
CA ALA A 56 11.73 -0.21 15.04
C ALA A 56 11.00 -1.54 14.87
N ALA A 57 11.75 -2.64 14.89
CA ALA A 57 11.12 -3.94 15.06
C ALA A 57 10.39 -3.84 16.40
N GLN A 58 9.05 -3.90 16.39
CA GLN A 58 8.24 -4.06 17.61
C GLN A 58 9.01 -4.96 18.54
N PHE A 59 9.25 -4.50 19.77
CA PHE A 59 9.96 -5.23 20.82
C PHE A 59 9.78 -6.73 20.58
N LYS A 60 10.74 -7.36 19.90
CA LYS A 60 10.84 -8.80 19.88
C LYS A 60 11.28 -9.03 21.29
N ALA A 61 10.29 -9.20 22.18
CA ALA A 61 10.47 -9.22 23.60
C ALA A 61 11.79 -9.91 23.86
N VAL A 62 12.80 -9.15 24.31
CA VAL A 62 13.94 -9.77 24.96
C VAL A 62 13.43 -10.17 26.33
N ARG A 63 12.42 -11.05 26.31
CA ARG A 63 12.07 -11.96 27.38
C ARG A 63 13.21 -12.95 27.38
N ARG A 64 14.30 -12.54 28.01
CA ARG A 64 15.22 -13.46 28.63
C ARG A 64 15.52 -12.86 29.97
N GLU A 65 14.82 -13.39 30.97
CA GLU A 65 15.35 -13.45 32.32
C GLU A 65 16.87 -13.66 32.22
N ASN A 66 17.66 -12.84 32.94
CA ASN A 66 19.12 -12.92 33.04
C ASN A 66 19.99 -12.11 32.05
N MET A 67 19.53 -10.98 31.48
CA MET A 67 20.45 -10.03 30.84
C MET A 67 21.23 -9.21 31.86
N LEU A 68 22.56 -9.18 31.74
CA LEU A 68 23.43 -8.33 32.54
C LEU A 68 23.80 -7.08 31.74
N GLN A 69 23.62 -5.91 32.34
CA GLN A 69 24.05 -4.63 31.80
C GLN A 69 25.26 -4.11 32.59
N ILE A 70 26.22 -3.53 31.88
CA ILE A 70 27.29 -2.75 32.51
C ILE A 70 26.88 -1.29 32.46
N PHE A 71 26.61 -0.70 33.62
CA PHE A 71 26.27 0.71 33.74
C PHE A 71 27.14 1.35 34.80
N ARG A 72 27.86 2.41 34.44
CA ARG A 72 28.80 3.13 35.34
C ARG A 72 29.76 2.18 36.08
N ASN A 73 30.37 1.25 35.34
CA ASN A 73 31.30 0.21 35.85
C ASN A 73 30.70 -0.82 36.81
N GLU A 74 29.37 -0.91 36.91
CA GLU A 74 28.71 -1.97 37.68
C GLU A 74 27.97 -2.93 36.76
N LEU A 75 28.09 -4.23 37.04
CA LEU A 75 27.33 -5.29 36.38
C LEU A 75 26.01 -5.48 37.13
N ARG A 76 24.89 -5.17 36.50
CA ARG A 76 23.55 -5.26 37.09
C ARG A 76 22.62 -6.07 36.20
N LEU A 77 21.59 -6.67 36.77
CA LEU A 77 20.52 -7.30 35.99
C LEU A 77 19.71 -6.21 35.28
N ALA A 78 19.43 -6.39 33.99
CA ALA A 78 18.53 -5.53 33.24
C ALA A 78 17.08 -5.93 33.57
N THR A 79 16.41 -5.12 34.38
CA THR A 79 15.01 -5.34 34.81
C THR A 79 14.01 -4.54 33.98
N GLU A 80 14.47 -3.62 33.15
CA GLU A 80 13.65 -2.70 32.37
C GLU A 80 13.56 -3.11 30.89
N PRO A 81 12.50 -2.71 30.18
CA PRO A 81 12.40 -2.90 28.74
C PRO A 81 13.59 -2.26 28.01
N MET A 82 14.35 -3.06 27.25
CA MET A 82 15.51 -2.56 26.51
C MET A 82 15.21 -2.38 25.02
N PHE A 83 15.59 -1.23 24.48
CA PHE A 83 15.52 -0.94 23.05
C PHE A 83 16.83 -1.32 22.36
N GLN A 84 16.79 -2.24 21.39
CA GLN A 84 17.96 -2.68 20.64
C GLN A 84 18.08 -1.94 19.30
N LEU A 85 19.17 -1.20 19.12
CA LEU A 85 19.56 -0.67 17.82
C LEU A 85 20.06 -1.81 16.92
N ASN A 86 19.61 -1.79 15.66
CA ASN A 86 20.11 -2.70 14.64
C ASN A 86 21.34 -2.08 13.97
N ASP A 87 22.18 -2.94 13.43
CA ASP A 87 23.35 -2.63 12.60
C ASP A 87 22.97 -2.35 11.12
N GLU A 88 21.74 -2.64 10.73
CA GLU A 88 21.23 -2.44 9.36
C GLU A 88 20.08 -1.42 9.29
N PHE A 89 20.06 -0.64 8.21
CA PHE A 89 18.95 0.24 7.85
C PHE A 89 18.00 -0.45 6.88
N ASP A 90 16.72 -0.06 6.92
CA ASP A 90 15.76 -0.49 5.90
C ASP A 90 15.89 0.35 4.62
N VAL A 91 16.20 1.64 4.78
CA VAL A 91 16.40 2.59 3.68
C VAL A 91 17.53 3.57 3.99
N ILE A 92 18.20 4.02 2.94
CA ILE A 92 19.16 5.14 2.98
C ILE A 92 18.67 6.21 2.00
N ILE A 93 18.65 7.47 2.43
CA ILE A 93 18.12 8.59 1.65
C ILE A 93 19.24 9.58 1.39
N ASP A 94 19.45 9.94 0.13
CA ASP A 94 20.31 11.05 -0.29
C ASP A 94 19.49 12.10 -1.07
N SER A 95 20.14 13.18 -1.50
CA SER A 95 19.51 14.28 -2.25
C SER A 95 18.78 13.89 -3.55
N ARG A 96 18.97 12.66 -4.06
CA ARG A 96 18.44 12.19 -5.34
C ARG A 96 17.55 10.96 -5.21
N PHE A 97 17.88 10.06 -4.28
CA PHE A 97 17.26 8.74 -4.21
C PHE A 97 16.96 8.28 -2.78
N VAL A 98 15.90 7.49 -2.69
CA VAL A 98 15.68 6.55 -1.58
C VAL A 98 16.22 5.19 -2.01
N HIS A 99 17.34 4.79 -1.42
CA HIS A 99 17.94 3.47 -1.58
C HIS A 99 17.25 2.48 -0.66
N ILE A 100 16.63 1.46 -1.25
CA ILE A 100 15.88 0.41 -0.57
C ILE A 100 16.82 -0.77 -0.32
N LEU A 101 17.17 -0.96 0.95
CA LEU A 101 17.94 -2.10 1.45
C LEU A 101 17.01 -3.24 1.87
N ASN A 102 15.87 -2.89 2.47
CA ASN A 102 14.81 -3.83 2.86
C ASN A 102 13.45 -3.40 2.27
N PRO A 103 12.92 -4.12 1.26
CA PRO A 103 11.64 -3.77 0.63
C PRO A 103 10.43 -3.77 1.57
N ALA A 104 10.42 -4.62 2.60
CA ALA A 104 9.35 -4.65 3.59
C ALA A 104 9.42 -3.43 4.52
N GLY A 105 10.64 -3.06 4.93
CA GLY A 105 10.89 -1.86 5.72
C GLY A 105 10.53 -0.58 4.96
N PHE A 106 10.92 -0.47 3.68
CA PHE A 106 10.51 0.66 2.83
C PHE A 106 8.99 0.82 2.76
N ARG A 107 8.24 -0.26 2.51
CA ARG A 107 6.77 -0.20 2.43
C ARG A 107 6.13 0.35 3.71
N ALA A 108 6.62 -0.09 4.87
CA ALA A 108 6.13 0.41 6.16
C ALA A 108 6.51 1.90 6.36
N LEU A 109 7.78 2.25 6.15
CA LEU A 109 8.31 3.59 6.41
C LEU A 109 7.77 4.66 5.45
N ALA A 110 7.58 4.31 4.18
CA ALA A 110 6.91 5.17 3.21
C ALA A 110 5.40 5.28 3.44
N GLN A 111 4.89 4.73 4.55
CA GLN A 111 3.47 4.67 4.89
C GLN A 111 2.61 4.27 3.68
N VAL A 112 3.12 3.32 2.87
CA VAL A 112 2.52 2.94 1.60
C VAL A 112 1.08 2.48 1.82
N ASP A 113 0.78 1.88 2.97
CA ASP A 113 -0.56 1.42 3.31
C ASP A 113 -1.56 2.59 3.49
N SER A 114 -1.18 3.68 4.16
CA SER A 114 -2.05 4.87 4.30
C SER A 114 -2.20 5.66 2.99
N THR A 115 -1.14 5.70 2.19
CA THR A 115 -1.14 6.31 0.85
C THR A 115 -1.98 5.47 -0.11
N LEU A 116 -1.91 4.14 -0.01
CA LEU A 116 -2.72 3.19 -0.76
C LEU A 116 -4.19 3.32 -0.36
N GLN A 117 -4.52 3.40 0.93
CA GLN A 117 -5.89 3.62 1.40
C GLN A 117 -6.47 4.93 0.88
N THR A 118 -5.70 6.02 0.93
CA THR A 118 -6.10 7.32 0.39
C THR A 118 -6.30 7.26 -1.13
N SER A 119 -5.41 6.57 -1.84
CA SER A 119 -5.51 6.34 -3.29
C SER A 119 -6.73 5.48 -3.65
N VAL A 120 -7.01 4.40 -2.92
CA VAL A 120 -8.18 3.55 -3.10
C VAL A 120 -9.47 4.38 -2.94
N ARG A 121 -9.60 5.15 -1.85
CA ARG A 121 -10.74 6.07 -1.64
C ARG A 121 -10.92 7.05 -2.79
N LYS A 122 -9.84 7.72 -3.20
CA LYS A 122 -9.85 8.66 -4.32
C LYS A 122 -10.25 7.99 -5.63
N ASN A 123 -9.75 6.78 -5.90
CA ASN A 123 -10.08 6.03 -7.10
C ASN A 123 -11.55 5.59 -7.11
N VAL A 124 -12.04 5.04 -6.00
CA VAL A 124 -13.44 4.64 -5.85
C VAL A 124 -14.36 5.84 -6.02
N SER A 125 -14.06 6.97 -5.36
CA SER A 125 -14.87 8.20 -5.48
C SER A 125 -14.96 8.72 -6.92
N ALA A 126 -13.87 8.63 -7.69
CA ALA A 126 -13.90 9.03 -9.10
C ALA A 126 -14.69 8.06 -9.98
N ILE A 127 -14.53 6.75 -9.74
CA ILE A 127 -15.18 5.69 -10.53
C ILE A 127 -16.68 5.63 -10.25
N SER A 128 -17.08 5.78 -8.99
CA SER A 128 -18.48 5.68 -8.57
C SER A 128 -19.38 6.74 -9.20
N ALA A 129 -18.83 7.91 -9.54
CA ALA A 129 -19.54 8.94 -10.27
C ALA A 129 -19.97 8.50 -11.69
N GLY A 130 -19.19 7.65 -12.36
CA GLY A 130 -19.54 7.10 -13.68
C GLY A 130 -20.35 5.79 -13.63
N VAL A 131 -20.38 5.13 -12.47
CA VAL A 131 -21.12 3.90 -12.23
C VAL A 131 -22.01 4.06 -10.97
N PRO A 132 -22.98 5.00 -11.01
CA PRO A 132 -23.75 5.38 -9.82
C PRO A 132 -24.72 4.29 -9.35
N PHE A 133 -25.02 3.34 -10.24
CA PHE A 133 -25.93 2.21 -9.97
C PHE A 133 -25.24 1.03 -9.26
N ALA A 134 -23.94 1.08 -8.99
CA ALA A 134 -23.23 0.07 -8.21
C ALA A 134 -23.02 0.52 -6.75
N ASP A 135 -23.07 -0.44 -5.81
CA ASP A 135 -22.64 -0.22 -4.44
C ASP A 135 -21.12 -0.43 -4.33
N TRP A 136 -20.43 0.65 -3.98
CA TRP A 136 -18.97 0.70 -3.90
C TRP A 136 -18.42 0.45 -2.49
N SER A 137 -19.28 0.38 -1.47
CA SER A 137 -18.85 0.22 -0.07
C SER A 137 -18.04 -1.06 0.14
N GLY A 138 -18.58 -2.21 -0.29
CA GLY A 138 -17.89 -3.50 -0.22
C GLY A 138 -16.64 -3.57 -1.11
N VAL A 139 -16.66 -2.92 -2.27
CA VAL A 139 -15.51 -2.85 -3.20
C VAL A 139 -14.36 -2.05 -2.59
N GLU A 140 -14.65 -0.91 -1.96
CA GLU A 140 -13.65 -0.08 -1.29
C GLU A 140 -13.03 -0.83 -0.11
N ALA A 141 -13.86 -1.41 0.76
CA ALA A 141 -13.41 -2.15 1.93
C ALA A 141 -12.47 -3.30 1.53
N TYR A 142 -12.84 -4.08 0.49
CA TYR A 142 -12.00 -5.14 -0.04
C TYR A 142 -10.68 -4.60 -0.64
N ALA A 143 -10.74 -3.50 -1.38
CA ALA A 143 -9.57 -2.94 -2.06
C ALA A 143 -8.53 -2.35 -1.11
N GLN A 144 -8.91 -1.91 0.10
CA GLN A 144 -7.98 -1.43 1.11
C GLN A 144 -6.98 -2.51 1.56
N GLY A 145 -7.36 -3.80 1.52
CA GLY A 145 -6.50 -4.94 1.86
C GLY A 145 -5.91 -5.69 0.66
N SER A 146 -6.24 -5.30 -0.57
CA SER A 146 -5.88 -6.05 -1.79
C SER A 146 -5.10 -5.19 -2.79
N PRO A 147 -3.76 -5.33 -2.85
CA PRO A 147 -2.93 -4.58 -3.81
C PRO A 147 -3.36 -4.76 -5.25
N ARG A 148 -3.86 -5.95 -5.59
CA ARG A 148 -4.37 -6.27 -6.92
C ARG A 148 -5.64 -5.48 -7.24
N ALA A 149 -6.59 -5.42 -6.31
CA ALA A 149 -7.81 -4.65 -6.48
C ALA A 149 -7.51 -3.14 -6.57
N ALA A 150 -6.60 -2.63 -5.72
CA ALA A 150 -6.16 -1.25 -5.77
C ALA A 150 -5.51 -0.88 -7.13
N ALA A 151 -4.69 -1.78 -7.68
CA ALA A 151 -4.09 -1.60 -9.01
C ALA A 151 -5.15 -1.57 -10.13
N LEU A 152 -6.17 -2.42 -10.06
CA LEU A 152 -7.30 -2.40 -11.00
C LEU A 152 -8.07 -1.07 -10.91
N LEU A 153 -8.38 -0.59 -9.71
CA LEU A 153 -9.03 0.71 -9.50
C LEU A 153 -8.20 1.87 -10.09
N ALA A 154 -6.88 1.87 -9.86
CA ALA A 154 -5.99 2.87 -10.45
C ALA A 154 -5.99 2.82 -11.99
N SER A 155 -5.98 1.62 -12.56
CA SER A 155 -6.05 1.39 -14.01
C SER A 155 -7.38 1.88 -14.60
N ILE A 156 -8.51 1.51 -13.98
CA ILE A 156 -9.85 1.93 -14.40
C ILE A 156 -9.95 3.47 -14.35
N ARG A 157 -9.46 4.09 -13.27
CA ARG A 157 -9.47 5.56 -13.15
C ARG A 157 -8.66 6.22 -14.25
N THR A 158 -7.40 5.81 -14.41
CA THR A 158 -6.45 6.42 -15.36
C THR A 158 -6.97 6.36 -16.80
N ASN A 159 -7.60 5.24 -17.17
CA ASN A 159 -8.15 5.06 -18.52
C ASN A 159 -9.60 5.56 -18.68
N ARG A 160 -10.17 6.19 -17.64
CA ARG A 160 -11.57 6.71 -17.63
C ARG A 160 -12.60 5.67 -18.03
N PHE A 161 -12.35 4.44 -17.61
CA PHE A 161 -13.09 3.26 -18.02
C PHE A 161 -14.49 3.13 -17.42
N TYR A 162 -14.81 4.01 -16.49
CA TYR A 162 -16.09 4.16 -15.81
C TYR A 162 -17.05 5.09 -16.56
N GLU A 163 -16.62 5.75 -17.64
CA GLU A 163 -17.47 6.67 -18.39
C GLU A 163 -18.37 5.92 -19.40
N GLY A 164 -19.63 6.33 -19.47
CA GLY A 164 -20.59 5.80 -20.45
C GLY A 164 -20.92 4.31 -20.27
N ILE A 165 -20.79 3.77 -19.05
CA ILE A 165 -21.15 2.38 -18.78
C ILE A 165 -22.68 2.25 -18.77
N ASP A 166 -23.17 1.36 -19.62
CA ASP A 166 -24.55 0.89 -19.59
C ASP A 166 -24.72 -0.21 -18.53
N GLN A 167 -25.70 -0.04 -17.64
CA GLN A 167 -25.97 -0.97 -16.54
C GLN A 167 -26.33 -2.37 -17.04
N ALA A 168 -27.18 -2.49 -18.06
CA ALA A 168 -27.65 -3.78 -18.56
C ALA A 168 -26.52 -4.55 -19.23
N LEU A 169 -25.67 -3.87 -20.01
CA LEU A 169 -24.49 -4.46 -20.62
C LEU A 169 -23.47 -4.93 -19.57
N LEU A 170 -23.26 -4.13 -18.52
CA LEU A 170 -22.37 -4.51 -17.41
C LEU A 170 -22.89 -5.77 -16.70
N VAL A 171 -24.17 -5.79 -16.33
CA VAL A 171 -24.81 -6.92 -15.65
C VAL A 171 -24.68 -8.19 -16.49
N ARG A 172 -24.95 -8.08 -17.80
CA ARG A 172 -24.83 -9.21 -18.73
C ARG A 172 -23.40 -9.76 -18.76
N LEU A 173 -22.40 -8.89 -18.89
CA LEU A 173 -21.01 -9.30 -18.96
C LEU A 173 -20.50 -9.88 -17.63
N CYS A 174 -20.93 -9.34 -16.49
CA CYS A 174 -20.64 -9.92 -15.19
C CYS A 174 -21.17 -11.37 -15.09
N ARG A 175 -22.46 -11.57 -15.40
CA ARG A 175 -23.09 -12.89 -15.34
C ARG A 175 -22.45 -13.88 -16.33
N SER A 176 -22.20 -13.45 -17.56
CA SER A 176 -21.61 -14.32 -18.58
C SER A 176 -20.14 -14.67 -18.30
N THR A 177 -19.46 -13.96 -17.41
CA THR A 177 -18.06 -14.24 -17.02
C THR A 177 -17.90 -14.74 -15.58
N GLY A 178 -18.99 -15.22 -14.98
CA GLY A 178 -19.00 -15.84 -13.65
C GLY A 178 -18.76 -14.85 -12.50
N VAL A 179 -19.05 -13.56 -12.69
CA VAL A 179 -19.02 -12.56 -11.62
C VAL A 179 -20.39 -12.49 -10.97
N GLU A 180 -20.45 -12.84 -9.68
CA GLU A 180 -21.70 -12.80 -8.90
C GLU A 180 -22.04 -11.36 -8.53
N ILE A 181 -23.22 -10.93 -8.96
CA ILE A 181 -23.79 -9.63 -8.65
C ILE A 181 -25.25 -9.79 -8.27
N GLU A 182 -25.70 -9.02 -7.30
CA GLU A 182 -27.08 -8.98 -6.83
C GLU A 182 -27.62 -7.56 -6.93
N GLU A 183 -28.93 -7.42 -7.07
CA GLU A 183 -29.58 -6.12 -7.03
C GLU A 183 -30.31 -5.97 -5.69
N ILE A 184 -29.81 -5.06 -4.84
CA ILE A 184 -30.37 -4.78 -3.52
C ILE A 184 -30.73 -3.30 -3.48
N SER A 185 -32.00 -3.00 -3.23
CA SER A 185 -32.49 -1.61 -3.14
C SER A 185 -32.16 -0.76 -4.38
N GLY A 186 -32.21 -1.36 -5.57
CA GLY A 186 -31.93 -0.67 -6.84
C GLY A 186 -30.45 -0.38 -7.10
N LYS A 187 -29.53 -0.97 -6.32
CA LYS A 187 -28.09 -0.93 -6.57
C LYS A 187 -27.53 -2.32 -6.83
N LEU A 188 -26.54 -2.39 -7.71
CA LEU A 188 -25.74 -3.60 -7.95
C LEU A 188 -24.74 -3.77 -6.81
N THR A 189 -24.95 -4.80 -6.00
CA THR A 189 -24.04 -5.23 -4.94
C THR A 189 -23.19 -6.38 -5.46
N VAL A 190 -21.90 -6.36 -5.12
CA VAL A 190 -20.92 -7.38 -5.53
C VAL A 190 -20.50 -8.17 -4.31
N SER A 191 -20.58 -9.51 -4.39
CA SER A 191 -20.08 -10.36 -3.30
C SER A 191 -18.57 -10.20 -3.14
N GLU A 192 -18.04 -10.33 -1.93
CA GLU A 192 -16.60 -10.16 -1.66
C GLU A 192 -15.73 -11.07 -2.55
N ARG A 193 -16.19 -12.30 -2.80
CA ARG A 193 -15.53 -13.29 -3.68
C ARG A 193 -15.45 -12.83 -5.14
N SER A 194 -16.38 -11.98 -5.55
CA SER A 194 -16.53 -11.50 -6.93
C SER A 194 -15.96 -10.10 -7.16
N VAL A 195 -15.49 -9.39 -6.12
CA VAL A 195 -14.94 -8.02 -6.26
C VAL A 195 -13.83 -7.95 -7.30
N LEU A 196 -12.86 -8.87 -7.26
CA LEU A 196 -11.79 -8.90 -8.27
C LEU A 196 -12.34 -9.15 -9.67
N GLY A 197 -13.33 -10.03 -9.81
CA GLY A 197 -13.98 -10.31 -11.08
C GLY A 197 -14.70 -9.08 -11.64
N PHE A 198 -15.45 -8.39 -10.80
CA PHE A 198 -16.16 -7.16 -11.14
C PHE A 198 -15.19 -6.05 -11.58
N LEU A 199 -14.11 -5.82 -10.84
CA LEU A 199 -13.07 -4.87 -11.23
C LEU A 199 -12.37 -5.27 -12.54
N GLU A 200 -12.18 -6.57 -12.79
CA GLU A 200 -11.63 -7.07 -14.05
C GLU A 200 -12.58 -6.87 -15.24
N VAL A 201 -13.89 -6.96 -15.03
CA VAL A 201 -14.90 -6.61 -16.05
C VAL A 201 -14.79 -5.11 -16.38
N LEU A 202 -14.82 -4.24 -15.36
CA LEU A 202 -14.70 -2.79 -15.55
C LEU A 202 -13.37 -2.38 -16.20
N ASP A 203 -12.27 -3.07 -15.86
CA ASP A 203 -10.96 -2.84 -16.45
C ASP A 203 -10.78 -3.46 -17.85
N ARG A 204 -11.87 -4.01 -18.44
CA ARG A 204 -11.94 -4.65 -19.77
C ARG A 204 -10.95 -5.81 -19.91
N ARG A 205 -10.84 -6.63 -18.86
CA ARG A 205 -9.96 -7.82 -18.83
C ARG A 205 -10.73 -9.13 -18.89
N ARG A 206 -12.03 -9.13 -18.64
CA ARG A 206 -12.90 -10.29 -18.77
C ARG A 206 -13.77 -10.17 -20.00
N TYR A 207 -13.85 -11.24 -20.76
CA TYR A 207 -14.67 -11.32 -21.96
C TYR A 207 -15.08 -12.76 -22.22
N GLU A 208 -16.18 -12.88 -22.96
CA GLU A 208 -16.71 -14.15 -23.45
C GLU A 208 -16.55 -14.17 -24.97
N ILE A 209 -16.15 -15.32 -25.50
CA ILE A 209 -16.06 -15.57 -26.93
C ILE A 209 -16.90 -16.82 -27.23
N GLN A 210 -17.73 -16.75 -28.25
CA GLN A 210 -18.49 -17.90 -28.74
C GLN A 210 -18.17 -18.13 -30.21
N VAL A 211 -17.11 -18.89 -30.47
CA VAL A 211 -16.73 -19.32 -31.83
C VAL A 211 -17.30 -20.70 -32.15
N VAL A 212 -17.47 -21.55 -31.12
CA VAL A 212 -18.10 -22.87 -31.24
C VAL A 212 -19.58 -22.76 -30.91
N LYS A 213 -20.42 -23.36 -31.76
CA LYS A 213 -21.87 -23.37 -31.55
C LYS A 213 -22.21 -23.95 -30.17
N ASP A 214 -23.04 -23.23 -29.41
CA ASP A 214 -23.51 -23.61 -28.08
C ASP A 214 -22.40 -23.79 -27.01
N SER A 215 -21.17 -23.32 -27.29
CA SER A 215 -20.04 -23.37 -26.35
C SER A 215 -19.41 -21.97 -26.23
N ALA A 216 -19.79 -21.26 -25.18
CA ALA A 216 -19.17 -19.99 -24.80
C ALA A 216 -17.92 -20.24 -23.95
N GLU A 217 -16.83 -19.57 -24.31
CA GLU A 217 -15.54 -19.65 -23.65
C GLU A 217 -15.24 -18.33 -22.93
N GLN A 218 -14.85 -18.41 -21.66
CA GLN A 218 -14.56 -17.26 -20.82
C GLN A 218 -13.06 -17.06 -20.71
N TYR A 219 -12.61 -15.82 -20.91
CA TYR A 219 -11.21 -15.48 -20.93
C TYR A 219 -10.87 -14.31 -20.03
N LYS A 220 -9.60 -14.29 -19.62
CA LYS A 220 -9.00 -13.22 -18.85
C LYS A 220 -7.73 -12.73 -19.52
N ALA A 221 -7.74 -11.49 -19.98
CA ALA A 221 -6.59 -10.85 -20.56
C ALA A 221 -5.56 -10.47 -19.47
N ALA A 222 -4.31 -10.89 -19.68
CA ALA A 222 -3.16 -10.39 -18.92
C ALA A 222 -2.88 -8.90 -19.21
N SER A 223 -3.06 -8.50 -20.47
CA SER A 223 -2.97 -7.12 -20.94
C SER A 223 -4.02 -6.88 -22.05
N ARG A 224 -4.39 -5.62 -22.27
CA ARG A 224 -5.39 -5.23 -23.27
C ARG A 224 -4.78 -4.22 -24.23
N LYS A 225 -5.12 -4.34 -25.51
CA LYS A 225 -4.85 -3.33 -26.54
C LYS A 225 -6.13 -3.21 -27.36
N LYS A 226 -6.69 -1.99 -27.42
CA LYS A 226 -7.82 -1.75 -28.30
C LYS A 226 -7.31 -1.88 -29.74
N ILE A 227 -7.97 -2.74 -30.51
CA ILE A 227 -7.77 -2.80 -31.95
C ILE A 227 -8.65 -1.68 -32.52
N ALA A 228 -8.01 -0.73 -33.21
CA ALA A 228 -8.68 0.45 -33.77
C ALA A 228 -9.67 0.04 -34.87
#